data_AF-A0A1D6Q3E6-F1
#
_entry.id   AF-A0A1D6Q3E6-F1
#
_cell.length_a   1.000
_cell.length_b   1.000
_cell.length_c   1.000
_cell.angle_alpha   90.00
_cell.angle_beta   90.00
_cell.angle_gamma   90.00
#
_symmetry.space_group_name_H-M   'P 1'
#
loop_
_entity.id
_entity.type
_entity.pdbx_description
1 polymer ?
#
loop_
_entity_poly.entity_id
_entity_poly.type
_entity_poly.pdbx_seq_one_letter_code
_entity_poly.pdbx_strand_id
1 'polypeptide(L)'
;MAMEAEEDGGGIEGELIPGLPDDVAMECLARVPSRSHRRMRRVCRRWRGTVGSAEFRRRRMAAGASEDMVFLVQTAPARGDGKGSTSECALVAANLTTGEWRRVEGPAETWRPVPLFAQCAAAGDGRHVAVVGGWDPDTLRPTSDVRLLDVPAGTWRRGPKMPDSRSFFGCAGGGGNVYVAGGHDECKNALRSAFAYSVAADAWRALPDMLEERDEPQLVVATPGRVLAASGYPTEAQGAFKDTAEWYNAGGGAWTSECDVVPDGDTAGTCLASVRGTVWAVGAGNGGVREWDGAARAWKDVADGPPGMKACLKAVGVGNGGAVLVFGTVADAAAEGVNYSAWVMEASSGAWKRVPVPSGFGGFVYSAAAVPV
;
A
#
# COMPACT_ATOMS: atom_id res chain seq x y z
N MET A 1 -4.66 42.12 38.74
CA MET A 1 -4.26 40.87 38.07
C MET A 1 -3.58 41.28 36.78
N ALA A 2 -2.26 41.22 36.73
CA ALA A 2 -1.53 41.50 35.49
C ALA A 2 -1.73 40.29 34.57
N MET A 3 -2.50 40.46 33.49
CA MET A 3 -2.46 39.55 32.36
C MET A 3 -1.16 39.86 31.62
N GLU A 4 -0.18 38.98 31.76
CA GLU A 4 0.99 38.96 30.89
C GLU A 4 0.48 38.65 29.48
N ALA A 5 0.53 39.66 28.62
CA ALA A 5 0.35 39.49 27.19
C ALA A 5 1.56 38.69 26.69
N GLU A 6 1.31 37.48 26.20
CA GLU A 6 2.28 36.74 25.39
C GLU A 6 2.62 37.61 24.19
N GLU A 7 3.80 38.25 24.23
CA GLU A 7 4.45 38.81 23.06
C GLU A 7 4.72 37.65 22.10
N ASP A 8 3.90 37.61 21.05
CA ASP A 8 4.04 36.72 19.90
C ASP A 8 5.35 37.12 19.20
N GLY A 9 6.45 36.56 19.71
CA GLY A 9 7.79 36.78 19.23
C GLY A 9 7.86 36.30 17.79
N GLY A 10 7.67 37.24 16.86
CA GLY A 10 7.95 37.11 15.43
C GLY A 10 9.43 36.88 15.19
N GLY A 11 9.93 35.76 15.70
CA GLY A 11 11.27 35.27 15.48
C GLY A 11 11.43 35.09 13.99
N ILE A 12 12.24 35.95 13.38
CA ILE A 12 12.72 35.88 12.00
C ILE A 12 13.00 34.40 11.73
N GLU A 13 12.12 33.77 10.97
CA GLU A 13 12.25 32.37 10.64
C GLU A 13 13.57 32.20 9.90
N GLY A 14 14.60 31.71 10.59
CA GLY A 14 15.95 31.63 10.05
C GLY A 14 15.98 30.89 8.73
N GLU A 15 16.88 31.32 7.84
CA GLU A 15 17.10 30.74 6.51
C GLU A 15 17.22 29.21 6.57
N LEU A 16 16.68 28.53 5.56
CA LEU A 16 16.73 27.07 5.45
C LEU A 16 18.17 26.56 5.42
N ILE A 17 19.03 27.21 4.64
CA ILE A 17 20.48 27.04 4.68
C ILE A 17 21.08 28.44 4.78
N PRO A 18 21.82 28.76 5.85
CA PRO A 18 22.42 30.08 6.01
C PRO A 18 23.23 30.51 4.78
N GLY A 19 22.95 31.70 4.25
CA GLY A 19 23.60 32.27 3.07
C GLY A 19 22.98 31.89 1.73
N LEU A 20 21.88 31.13 1.71
CA LEU A 20 21.13 30.80 0.49
C LEU A 20 19.68 31.26 0.58
N PRO A 21 19.12 31.82 -0.51
CA PRO A 21 17.67 31.96 -0.64
C PRO A 21 16.96 30.61 -0.42
N ASP A 22 15.81 30.65 0.26
CA ASP A 22 15.09 29.45 0.69
C ASP A 22 14.63 28.55 -0.46
N ASP A 23 14.34 29.13 -1.63
CA ASP A 23 13.99 28.40 -2.84
C ASP A 23 15.19 27.61 -3.39
N VAL A 24 16.38 28.22 -3.43
CA VAL A 24 17.63 27.54 -3.79
C VAL A 24 17.98 26.47 -2.76
N ALA A 25 17.84 26.78 -1.47
CA ALA A 25 18.07 25.81 -0.41
C ALA A 25 17.11 24.61 -0.52
N MET A 26 15.83 24.85 -0.82
CA MET A 26 14.83 23.80 -1.08
C MET A 26 15.25 22.92 -2.26
N GLU A 27 15.70 23.51 -3.37
CA GLU A 27 16.21 22.77 -4.52
C GLU A 27 17.42 21.89 -4.16
N CYS A 28 18.35 22.41 -3.35
CA CYS A 28 19.49 21.62 -2.85
C CYS A 28 19.01 20.44 -2.00
N LEU A 29 18.13 20.67 -1.02
CA LEU A 29 17.62 19.62 -0.14
C LEU A 29 16.80 18.57 -0.90
N ALA A 30 16.02 18.99 -1.89
CA ALA A 30 15.19 18.09 -2.70
C ALA A 30 16.04 17.08 -3.49
N ARG A 31 17.31 17.36 -3.78
CA ARG A 31 18.18 16.41 -4.49
C ARG A 31 18.82 15.36 -3.58
N VAL A 32 18.63 15.46 -2.26
CA VAL A 32 19.21 14.51 -1.31
C VAL A 32 18.44 13.17 -1.31
N PRO A 33 19.11 12.00 -1.43
CA PRO A 33 18.45 10.70 -1.45
C PRO A 33 17.56 10.41 -0.22
N SER A 34 16.49 9.63 -0.41
CA SER A 34 15.47 9.34 0.60
C SER A 34 16.03 8.74 1.90
N ARG A 35 17.06 7.89 1.80
CA ARG A 35 17.76 7.28 2.95
C ARG A 35 18.36 8.30 3.93
N SER A 36 18.62 9.53 3.47
CA SER A 36 19.17 10.61 4.29
C SER A 36 18.09 11.51 4.91
N HIS A 37 16.82 11.42 4.48
CA HIS A 37 15.73 12.29 4.94
C HIS A 37 15.55 12.25 6.46
N ARG A 38 15.62 11.06 7.06
CA ARG A 38 15.55 10.91 8.52
C ARG A 38 16.67 11.66 9.25
N ARG A 39 17.88 11.70 8.68
CA ARG A 39 19.01 12.46 9.24
C ARG A 39 18.84 13.95 9.02
N MET A 40 18.38 14.37 7.84
CA MET A 40 18.08 15.77 7.53
C MET A 40 17.07 16.37 8.54
N ARG A 41 16.02 15.62 8.90
CA ARG A 41 15.01 16.04 9.88
C ARG A 41 15.54 16.21 11.32
N ARG A 42 16.78 15.78 11.59
CA ARG A 42 17.46 15.95 12.89
C ARG A 42 18.38 17.18 12.92
N VAL A 43 18.65 17.82 11.78
CA VAL A 43 19.52 18.99 11.70
C VAL A 43 18.90 20.18 12.44
N CYS A 44 17.68 20.57 12.08
CA CYS A 44 16.94 21.64 12.77
C CYS A 44 15.41 21.49 12.58
N ARG A 45 14.61 22.32 13.29
CA ARG A 45 13.14 22.31 13.17
C ARG A 45 12.67 22.66 11.75
N ARG A 46 13.34 23.60 11.07
CA ARG A 46 12.98 24.02 9.70
C ARG A 46 13.17 22.88 8.71
N TRP A 47 14.34 22.23 8.69
CA TRP A 47 14.57 21.04 7.86
C TRP A 47 13.60 19.91 8.17
N ARG A 48 13.24 19.71 9.44
CA ARG A 48 12.23 18.74 9.84
C ARG A 48 10.87 19.03 9.18
N GLY A 49 10.44 20.28 9.23
CA GLY A 49 9.20 20.74 8.58
C GLY A 49 9.27 20.62 7.06
N THR A 50 10.36 21.12 6.46
CA THR A 50 10.61 21.09 5.01
C THR A 50 10.55 19.67 4.45
N VAL A 51 11.34 18.73 4.99
CA VAL A 51 11.39 17.35 4.48
C VAL A 51 10.04 16.62 4.65
N GLY A 52 9.21 17.04 5.59
CA GLY A 52 7.86 16.51 5.78
C GLY A 52 6.78 17.18 4.95
N SER A 53 7.10 18.23 4.19
CA SER A 53 6.12 19.07 3.51
C SER A 53 5.70 18.50 2.16
N ALA A 54 4.52 18.91 1.68
CA ALA A 54 4.08 18.60 0.33
C ALA A 54 4.91 19.33 -0.74
N GLU A 55 5.44 20.53 -0.42
CA GLU A 55 6.29 21.28 -1.34
C GLU A 55 7.60 20.54 -1.62
N PHE A 56 8.27 20.04 -0.58
CA PHE A 56 9.51 19.30 -0.74
C PHE A 56 9.34 18.09 -1.67
N ARG A 57 8.25 17.32 -1.50
CA ARG A 57 7.93 16.20 -2.41
C ARG A 57 7.67 16.64 -3.84
N ARG A 58 6.94 17.75 -4.05
CA ARG A 58 6.74 18.31 -5.40
C ARG A 58 8.07 18.72 -6.03
N ARG A 59 8.97 19.33 -5.27
CA ARG A 59 10.32 19.73 -5.73
C ARG A 59 11.17 18.53 -6.07
N ARG A 60 11.13 17.47 -5.27
CA ARG A 60 11.79 16.18 -5.57
C ARG A 60 11.30 15.58 -6.88
N MET A 61 9.98 15.55 -7.07
CA MET A 61 9.36 15.05 -8.29
C MET A 61 9.78 15.88 -9.51
N ALA A 62 9.70 17.21 -9.43
CA ALA A 62 10.11 18.11 -10.51
C ALA A 62 11.61 17.99 -10.85
N ALA A 63 12.46 17.74 -9.86
CA ALA A 63 13.89 17.53 -10.03
C ALA A 63 14.26 16.11 -10.53
N GLY A 64 13.29 15.21 -10.73
CA GLY A 64 13.56 13.81 -11.07
C GLY A 64 14.27 13.02 -9.95
N ALA A 65 14.21 13.52 -8.71
CA ALA A 65 14.86 12.93 -7.55
C ALA A 65 13.91 12.05 -6.72
N SER A 66 12.63 11.96 -7.09
CA SER A 66 11.66 11.09 -6.44
C SER A 66 12.07 9.63 -6.57
N GLU A 67 11.93 8.87 -5.49
CA GLU A 67 12.22 7.44 -5.45
C GLU A 67 10.92 6.65 -5.29
N ASP A 68 10.77 5.57 -6.06
CA ASP A 68 9.60 4.69 -5.99
C ASP A 68 9.79 3.65 -4.89
N MET A 69 9.18 3.91 -3.73
CA MET A 69 9.21 3.01 -2.58
C MET A 69 7.96 2.13 -2.56
N VAL A 70 8.17 0.82 -2.49
CA VAL A 70 7.10 -0.16 -2.29
C VAL A 70 7.29 -0.86 -0.96
N PHE A 71 6.20 -0.97 -0.21
CA PHE A 71 6.12 -1.63 1.08
C PHE A 71 5.33 -2.93 0.93
N LEU A 72 5.89 -4.04 1.39
CA LEU A 72 5.34 -5.38 1.24
C LEU A 72 5.20 -6.00 2.64
N VAL A 73 4.01 -6.46 2.99
CA VAL A 73 3.83 -7.38 4.12
C VAL A 73 4.06 -8.77 3.57
N GLN A 74 5.10 -9.45 4.04
CA GLN A 74 5.51 -10.73 3.47
C GLN A 74 6.10 -11.69 4.50
N THR A 75 6.17 -12.97 4.14
CA THR A 75 6.98 -13.94 4.88
C THR A 75 8.46 -13.66 4.65
N ALA A 76 9.25 -13.76 5.71
CA ALA A 76 10.70 -13.56 5.65
C ALA A 76 11.38 -14.45 6.71
N PRO A 77 12.64 -14.87 6.51
CA PRO A 77 13.36 -15.66 7.51
C PRO A 77 13.44 -14.94 8.86
N ALA A 78 13.21 -15.64 9.97
CA ALA A 78 13.30 -15.07 11.31
C ALA A 78 14.69 -14.44 11.56
N ARG A 79 14.73 -13.46 12.47
CA ARG A 79 15.95 -12.71 12.81
C ARG A 79 17.01 -13.51 13.59
N GLY A 80 16.65 -14.68 14.12
CA GLY A 80 17.49 -15.46 15.03
C GLY A 80 18.27 -16.57 14.34
N ASP A 81 19.52 -16.71 14.74
CA ASP A 81 20.46 -17.83 14.60
C ASP A 81 20.00 -19.14 15.28
N GLY A 82 18.76 -19.19 15.74
CA GLY A 82 18.11 -20.40 16.24
C GLY A 82 18.14 -21.48 15.16
N LYS A 83 18.74 -22.63 15.49
CA LYS A 83 18.79 -23.82 14.64
C LYS A 83 17.36 -24.28 14.29
N GLY A 84 16.87 -23.80 13.15
CA GLY A 84 15.51 -24.01 12.66
C GLY A 84 14.96 -22.69 12.13
N SER A 85 15.19 -22.42 10.84
CA SER A 85 14.69 -21.22 10.17
C SER A 85 13.16 -21.19 10.19
N THR A 86 12.55 -20.61 11.22
CA THR A 86 11.12 -20.25 11.21
C THR A 86 10.93 -19.00 10.35
N SER A 87 9.83 -18.93 9.61
CA SER A 87 9.48 -17.73 8.85
C SER A 87 8.59 -16.83 9.71
N GLU A 88 8.86 -15.53 9.71
CA GLU A 88 8.03 -14.51 10.36
C GLU A 88 7.38 -13.60 9.32
N CYS A 89 6.28 -12.95 9.68
CA CYS A 89 5.76 -11.85 8.88
C CYS A 89 6.62 -10.59 9.12
N ALA A 90 6.95 -9.90 8.04
CA ALA A 90 7.73 -8.66 8.09
C ALA A 90 7.17 -7.64 7.10
N LEU A 91 7.29 -6.35 7.46
CA LEU A 91 7.18 -5.28 6.49
C LEU A 91 8.55 -5.05 5.84
N VAL A 92 8.58 -5.12 4.53
CA VAL A 92 9.76 -4.92 3.69
C VAL A 92 9.56 -3.66 2.88
N ALA A 93 10.61 -2.85 2.75
CA ALA A 93 10.65 -1.71 1.84
C ALA A 93 11.60 -2.04 0.69
N ALA A 94 11.06 -2.02 -0.52
CA ALA A 94 11.79 -2.14 -1.78
C ALA A 94 11.82 -0.77 -2.46
N ASN A 95 13.02 -0.26 -2.72
CA ASN A 95 13.23 0.95 -3.49
C ASN A 95 13.47 0.55 -4.95
N LEU A 96 12.47 0.73 -5.80
CA LEU A 96 12.56 0.31 -7.21
C LEU A 96 13.53 1.18 -8.02
N THR A 97 13.79 2.41 -7.56
CA THR A 97 14.73 3.34 -8.21
C THR A 97 16.18 2.96 -7.95
N THR A 98 16.52 2.56 -6.71
CA THR A 98 17.89 2.22 -6.31
C THR A 98 18.19 0.72 -6.30
N GLY A 99 17.16 -0.12 -6.30
CA GLY A 99 17.28 -1.57 -6.11
C GLY A 99 17.54 -2.01 -4.67
N GLU A 100 17.50 -1.09 -3.69
CA GLU A 100 17.70 -1.41 -2.27
C GLU A 100 16.46 -2.09 -1.69
N TRP A 101 16.65 -3.23 -1.03
CA TRP A 101 15.62 -3.89 -0.22
C TRP A 101 16.06 -3.91 1.24
N ARG A 102 15.12 -3.61 2.15
CA ARG A 102 15.37 -3.71 3.58
C ARG A 102 14.12 -4.07 4.35
N ARG A 103 14.30 -4.71 5.50
CA ARG A 103 13.21 -4.83 6.49
C ARG A 103 12.96 -3.46 7.12
N VAL A 104 11.70 -3.08 7.21
CA VAL A 104 11.30 -1.86 7.92
C VAL A 104 11.33 -2.15 9.42
N GLU A 105 12.06 -1.30 10.14
CA GLU A 105 12.16 -1.39 11.59
C GLU A 105 11.30 -0.33 12.27
N GLY A 106 10.95 -0.61 13.52
CA GLY A 106 10.17 0.27 14.37
C GLY A 106 10.37 -0.10 15.84
N PRO A 107 9.92 0.76 16.77
CA PRO A 107 10.09 0.52 18.20
C PRO A 107 9.35 -0.74 18.62
N ALA A 108 10.03 -1.66 19.33
CA ALA A 108 9.52 -3.00 19.63
C ALA A 108 8.08 -3.01 20.18
N GLU A 109 7.79 -2.18 21.18
CA GLU A 109 6.47 -2.09 21.84
C GLU A 109 5.32 -1.61 20.95
N THR A 110 5.64 -0.82 19.91
CA THR A 110 4.65 -0.21 19.02
C THR A 110 4.52 -0.95 17.68
N TRP A 111 5.55 -1.70 17.31
CA TRP A 111 5.73 -2.19 15.95
C TRP A 111 5.87 -3.70 15.84
N ARG A 112 6.37 -4.39 16.88
CA ARG A 112 6.62 -5.83 16.83
C ARG A 112 5.60 -6.62 17.64
N PRO A 113 5.23 -7.83 17.17
CA PRO A 113 5.52 -8.38 15.84
C PRO A 113 4.63 -7.76 14.75
N VAL A 114 4.99 -7.91 13.47
CA VAL A 114 4.06 -7.58 12.36
C VAL A 114 2.99 -8.68 12.30
N PRO A 115 1.69 -8.36 12.35
CA PRO A 115 0.66 -9.38 12.35
C PRO A 115 0.65 -10.21 11.06
N LEU A 116 0.33 -11.50 11.17
CA LEU A 116 0.10 -12.38 10.03
C LEU A 116 -1.08 -11.84 9.20
N PHE A 117 -1.02 -11.94 7.88
CA PHE A 117 -2.08 -11.47 6.98
C PHE A 117 -2.43 -9.98 7.14
N ALA A 118 -1.58 -9.19 7.80
CA ALA A 118 -1.81 -7.76 7.93
C ALA A 118 -1.87 -7.12 6.54
N GLN A 119 -2.80 -6.20 6.37
CA GLN A 119 -2.89 -5.40 5.15
C GLN A 119 -1.97 -4.19 5.28
N CYS A 120 -1.42 -3.72 4.17
CA CYS A 120 -0.75 -2.43 4.10
C CYS A 120 -1.30 -1.58 2.96
N ALA A 121 -1.44 -0.28 3.22
CA ALA A 121 -1.97 0.68 2.27
C ALA A 121 -1.25 2.02 2.39
N ALA A 122 -0.93 2.63 1.25
CA ALA A 122 -0.45 4.00 1.20
C ALA A 122 -1.64 4.95 1.32
N ALA A 123 -1.62 5.87 2.28
CA ALA A 123 -2.77 6.77 2.52
C ALA A 123 -3.06 7.72 1.34
N GLY A 124 -2.13 7.86 0.39
CA GLY A 124 -2.25 8.79 -0.73
C GLY A 124 -1.99 10.25 -0.36
N ASP A 125 -1.50 10.53 0.85
CA ASP A 125 -0.94 11.84 1.21
C ASP A 125 0.56 11.95 0.81
N GLY A 126 1.11 10.88 0.26
CA GLY A 126 2.48 10.71 -0.22
C GLY A 126 3.55 10.68 0.87
N ARG A 127 3.19 10.26 2.09
CA ARG A 127 4.18 10.00 3.14
C ARG A 127 3.80 8.85 4.08
N HIS A 128 2.51 8.55 4.25
CA HIS A 128 2.07 7.57 5.24
C HIS A 128 1.74 6.22 4.60
N VAL A 129 2.23 5.15 5.23
CA VAL A 129 1.81 3.77 4.99
C VAL A 129 1.17 3.24 6.26
N ALA A 130 -0.05 2.75 6.16
CA ALA A 130 -0.72 2.05 7.23
C ALA A 130 -0.46 0.55 7.14
N VAL A 131 -0.28 -0.10 8.29
CA VAL A 131 -0.38 -1.55 8.48
C VAL A 131 -1.61 -1.79 9.36
N VAL A 132 -2.56 -2.57 8.85
CA VAL A 132 -3.93 -2.64 9.37
C VAL A 132 -4.30 -4.09 9.63
N GLY A 133 -4.75 -4.35 10.85
CA GLY A 133 -5.30 -5.63 11.27
C GLY A 133 -4.33 -6.81 11.09
N GLY A 134 -4.87 -7.94 10.64
CA GLY A 134 -4.16 -9.22 10.60
C GLY A 134 -4.33 -10.00 11.89
N TRP A 135 -3.52 -11.05 12.09
CA TRP A 135 -3.57 -11.93 13.25
C TRP A 135 -2.29 -11.80 14.05
N ASP A 136 -2.43 -11.71 15.37
CA ASP A 136 -1.31 -11.77 16.27
C ASP A 136 -0.58 -13.13 16.11
N PRO A 137 0.74 -13.16 15.83
CA PRO A 137 1.43 -14.39 15.48
C PRO A 137 1.61 -15.36 16.66
N ASP A 138 1.50 -14.88 17.90
CA ASP A 138 1.67 -15.71 19.10
C ASP A 138 0.34 -16.35 19.52
N THR A 139 -0.76 -15.60 19.46
CA THR A 139 -2.10 -16.03 19.89
C THR A 139 -3.00 -16.48 18.74
N LEU A 140 -2.63 -16.18 17.49
CA LEU A 140 -3.43 -16.39 16.27
C LEU A 140 -4.81 -15.72 16.31
N ARG A 141 -5.00 -14.74 17.21
CA ARG A 141 -6.25 -13.97 17.30
C ARG A 141 -6.24 -12.79 16.31
N PRO A 142 -7.37 -12.49 15.65
CA PRO A 142 -7.49 -11.27 14.87
C PRO A 142 -7.23 -10.02 15.72
N THR A 143 -6.57 -9.02 15.13
CA THR A 143 -6.35 -7.71 15.77
C THR A 143 -7.01 -6.61 14.95
N SER A 144 -7.52 -5.59 15.64
CA SER A 144 -8.03 -4.35 15.05
C SER A 144 -6.99 -3.21 15.08
N ASP A 145 -5.74 -3.51 15.43
CA ASP A 145 -4.68 -2.51 15.53
C ASP A 145 -4.34 -1.86 14.17
N VAL A 146 -4.02 -0.57 14.23
CA VAL A 146 -3.56 0.23 13.09
C VAL A 146 -2.23 0.88 13.44
N ARG A 147 -1.24 0.70 12.59
CA ARG A 147 0.11 1.25 12.77
C ARG A 147 0.48 2.07 11.53
N LEU A 148 0.95 3.29 11.73
CA LEU A 148 1.29 4.21 10.65
C LEU A 148 2.78 4.51 10.65
N LEU A 149 3.39 4.31 9.48
CA LEU A 149 4.74 4.73 9.17
C LEU A 149 4.70 6.09 8.49
N ASP A 150 5.36 7.08 9.08
CA ASP A 150 5.78 8.29 8.39
C ASP A 150 7.09 8.02 7.66
N VAL A 151 7.03 7.78 6.34
CA VAL A 151 8.15 7.26 5.55
C VAL A 151 9.39 8.17 5.60
N PRO A 152 9.30 9.49 5.34
CA PRO A 152 10.46 10.38 5.43
C PRO A 152 11.03 10.51 6.85
N ALA A 153 10.21 10.38 7.89
CA ALA A 153 10.67 10.42 9.27
C ALA A 153 11.27 9.10 9.74
N GLY A 154 10.87 7.98 9.13
CA GLY A 154 11.18 6.64 9.61
C GLY A 154 10.69 6.44 11.05
N THR A 155 9.50 6.95 11.35
CA THR A 155 8.86 6.86 12.68
C THR A 155 7.50 6.22 12.57
N TRP A 156 7.18 5.43 13.59
CA TRP A 156 5.90 4.76 13.73
C TRP A 156 5.04 5.44 14.77
N ARG A 157 3.73 5.40 14.57
CA ARG A 157 2.73 5.67 15.61
C ARG A 157 1.58 4.67 15.52
N ARG A 158 0.88 4.47 16.63
CA ARG A 158 -0.43 3.79 16.62
C ARG A 158 -1.49 4.78 16.12
N GLY A 159 -2.38 4.31 15.27
CA GLY A 159 -3.63 4.99 14.93
C GLY A 159 -4.78 4.48 15.81
N PRO A 160 -5.99 5.05 15.68
CA PRO A 160 -7.18 4.47 16.28
C PRO A 160 -7.41 3.05 15.74
N LYS A 161 -7.82 2.13 16.62
CA LYS A 161 -8.20 0.77 16.22
C LYS A 161 -9.35 0.81 15.20
N MET A 162 -9.41 -0.18 14.32
CA MET A 162 -10.58 -0.38 13.46
C MET A 162 -11.85 -0.50 14.33
N PRO A 163 -13.00 0.03 13.88
CA PRO A 163 -14.25 -0.02 14.63
C PRO A 163 -14.75 -1.43 14.96
N ASP A 164 -14.37 -2.42 14.14
CA ASP A 164 -14.60 -3.84 14.39
C ASP A 164 -13.31 -4.67 14.22
N SER A 165 -13.34 -5.89 14.75
CA SER A 165 -12.33 -6.91 14.46
C SER A 165 -12.75 -7.64 13.20
N ARG A 166 -11.86 -7.72 12.21
CA ARG A 166 -12.10 -8.35 10.91
C ARG A 166 -10.85 -9.04 10.40
N SER A 167 -11.01 -10.15 9.70
CA SER A 167 -9.93 -10.89 9.05
C SER A 167 -10.13 -10.89 7.54
N PHE A 168 -9.04 -11.03 6.78
CA PHE A 168 -9.08 -11.22 5.32
C PHE A 168 -9.94 -10.18 4.56
N PHE A 169 -9.94 -8.94 5.03
CA PHE A 169 -10.66 -7.83 4.42
C PHE A 169 -9.85 -7.19 3.29
N GLY A 170 -10.56 -6.51 2.38
CA GLY A 170 -9.95 -5.67 1.37
C GLY A 170 -9.41 -4.38 1.98
N CYS A 171 -8.23 -3.94 1.57
CA CYS A 171 -7.60 -2.71 2.08
C CYS A 171 -6.89 -1.95 0.96
N ALA A 172 -7.15 -0.65 0.85
CA ALA A 172 -6.50 0.23 -0.11
C ALA A 172 -6.49 1.67 0.40
N GLY A 173 -5.60 2.51 -0.12
CA GLY A 173 -5.50 3.90 0.32
C GLY A 173 -5.39 4.89 -0.84
N GLY A 174 -5.78 6.13 -0.57
CA GLY A 174 -5.82 7.21 -1.54
C GLY A 174 -6.50 8.46 -0.99
N GLY A 175 -6.03 9.63 -1.41
CA GLY A 175 -6.63 10.91 -1.02
C GLY A 175 -6.57 11.20 0.49
N GLY A 176 -5.50 10.77 1.18
CA GLY A 176 -5.31 10.94 2.62
C GLY A 176 -6.08 9.95 3.50
N ASN A 177 -6.68 8.92 2.90
CA ASN A 177 -7.50 7.93 3.60
C ASN A 177 -7.01 6.50 3.35
N VAL A 178 -7.28 5.62 4.32
CA VAL A 178 -7.16 4.16 4.19
C VAL A 178 -8.54 3.56 4.33
N TYR A 179 -8.96 2.76 3.36
CA TYR A 179 -10.26 2.13 3.27
C TYR A 179 -10.13 0.65 3.61
N VAL A 180 -11.07 0.14 4.39
CA VAL A 180 -11.24 -1.30 4.63
C VAL A 180 -12.68 -1.69 4.31
N ALA A 181 -12.90 -2.85 3.69
CA ALA A 181 -14.23 -3.35 3.39
C ALA A 181 -14.25 -4.88 3.38
N GLY A 182 -15.37 -5.45 3.79
CA GLY A 182 -15.56 -6.90 3.83
C GLY A 182 -14.61 -7.61 4.81
N GLY A 183 -14.21 -8.82 4.43
CA GLY A 183 -13.57 -9.80 5.32
C GLY A 183 -14.60 -10.57 6.13
N HIS A 184 -14.16 -11.25 7.19
CA HIS A 184 -15.04 -11.95 8.12
C HIS A 184 -14.80 -11.61 9.59
N ASP A 185 -15.85 -11.78 10.40
CA ASP A 185 -15.82 -11.66 11.86
C ASP A 185 -15.24 -12.91 12.57
N GLU A 186 -15.18 -12.90 13.91
CA GLU A 186 -14.68 -14.03 14.68
C GLU A 186 -15.53 -15.32 14.51
N CYS A 187 -16.79 -15.18 14.12
CA CYS A 187 -17.71 -16.28 13.84
C CYS A 187 -17.65 -16.75 12.37
N LYS A 188 -16.74 -16.20 11.56
CA LYS A 188 -16.57 -16.51 10.12
C LYS A 188 -17.76 -16.08 9.25
N ASN A 189 -18.53 -15.10 9.69
CA ASN A 189 -19.53 -14.45 8.84
C ASN A 189 -18.84 -13.41 7.96
N ALA A 190 -19.07 -13.48 6.66
CA ALA A 190 -18.63 -12.49 5.70
C ALA A 190 -19.31 -11.14 5.97
N LEU A 191 -18.55 -10.05 5.82
CA LEU A 191 -18.99 -8.71 6.19
C LEU A 191 -19.39 -7.90 4.96
N ARG A 192 -20.41 -7.06 5.15
CA ARG A 192 -20.78 -5.97 4.25
C ARG A 192 -20.20 -4.61 4.68
N SER A 193 -19.74 -4.52 5.93
CA SER A 193 -19.30 -3.26 6.52
C SER A 193 -18.00 -2.74 5.90
N ALA A 194 -17.95 -1.42 5.75
CA ALA A 194 -16.80 -0.70 5.23
C ALA A 194 -16.50 0.55 6.05
N PHE A 195 -15.21 0.88 6.16
CA PHE A 195 -14.73 2.01 6.95
C PHE A 195 -13.63 2.76 6.21
N ALA A 196 -13.54 4.06 6.46
CA ALA A 196 -12.44 4.90 5.99
C ALA A 196 -11.73 5.55 7.19
N TYR A 197 -10.43 5.37 7.27
CA TYR A 197 -9.56 6.03 8.21
C TYR A 197 -8.93 7.27 7.56
N SER A 198 -9.22 8.45 8.10
CA SER A 198 -8.55 9.68 7.70
C SER A 198 -7.27 9.85 8.51
N VAL A 199 -6.12 9.87 7.84
CA VAL A 199 -4.83 10.05 8.52
C VAL A 199 -4.71 11.43 9.15
N ALA A 200 -5.26 12.46 8.50
CA ALA A 200 -5.20 13.84 8.96
C ALA A 200 -6.12 14.08 10.16
N ALA A 201 -7.34 13.54 10.16
CA ALA A 201 -8.26 13.65 11.28
C ALA A 201 -7.97 12.62 12.39
N ASP A 202 -7.07 11.66 12.14
CA ASP A 202 -6.77 10.52 12.99
C ASP A 202 -8.02 9.79 13.49
N ALA A 203 -9.01 9.61 12.60
CA ALA A 203 -10.32 9.08 12.95
C ALA A 203 -10.86 8.15 11.86
N TRP A 204 -11.57 7.11 12.30
CA TRP A 204 -12.37 6.25 11.44
C TRP A 204 -13.76 6.87 11.23
N ARG A 205 -14.29 6.72 10.03
CA ARG A 205 -15.72 6.92 9.73
C ARG A 205 -16.29 5.64 9.14
N ALA A 206 -17.54 5.34 9.53
CA ALA A 206 -18.33 4.33 8.83
C ALA A 206 -18.64 4.81 7.42
N LEU A 207 -18.55 3.89 6.46
CA LEU A 207 -19.12 4.05 5.13
C LEU A 207 -20.46 3.30 5.11
N PRO A 208 -21.32 3.53 4.11
CA PRO A 208 -22.45 2.65 3.87
C PRO A 208 -21.97 1.21 3.71
N ASP A 209 -22.81 0.26 4.10
CA ASP A 209 -22.55 -1.15 3.82
C ASP A 209 -22.52 -1.40 2.31
N MET A 210 -21.64 -2.31 1.87
CA MET A 210 -21.67 -2.88 0.54
C MET A 210 -23.02 -3.57 0.29
N LEU A 211 -23.41 -3.73 -0.97
CA LEU A 211 -24.66 -4.41 -1.35
C LEU A 211 -24.58 -5.91 -1.02
N GLU A 212 -23.40 -6.50 -1.15
CA GLU A 212 -23.13 -7.90 -0.83
C GLU A 212 -22.11 -8.05 0.31
N GLU A 213 -22.19 -9.17 1.02
CA GLU A 213 -21.10 -9.61 1.90
C GLU A 213 -19.95 -10.15 1.05
N ARG A 214 -18.71 -9.83 1.44
CA ARG A 214 -17.51 -10.25 0.72
C ARG A 214 -16.41 -10.59 1.69
N ASP A 215 -16.09 -11.87 1.83
CA ASP A 215 -14.86 -12.32 2.48
C ASP A 215 -13.72 -12.46 1.46
N GLU A 216 -12.49 -12.16 1.84
CA GLU A 216 -11.32 -12.09 0.94
C GLU A 216 -11.47 -11.18 -0.30
N PRO A 217 -12.13 -9.99 -0.25
CA PRO A 217 -12.23 -9.12 -1.40
C PRO A 217 -10.91 -8.39 -1.71
N GLN A 218 -10.73 -8.01 -2.97
CA GLN A 218 -9.71 -7.06 -3.38
C GLN A 218 -10.26 -5.63 -3.32
N LEU A 219 -9.47 -4.71 -2.78
CA LEU A 219 -9.82 -3.29 -2.72
C LEU A 219 -8.86 -2.47 -3.57
N VAL A 220 -9.39 -1.55 -4.38
CA VAL A 220 -8.58 -0.62 -5.18
C VAL A 220 -9.17 0.78 -5.11
N VAL A 221 -8.34 1.77 -4.80
CA VAL A 221 -8.70 3.19 -4.95
C VAL A 221 -8.26 3.66 -6.32
N ALA A 222 -9.20 3.78 -7.27
CA ALA A 222 -8.92 4.25 -8.62
C ALA A 222 -8.54 5.73 -8.59
N THR A 223 -9.37 6.55 -7.94
CA THR A 223 -9.11 7.98 -7.70
C THR A 223 -9.56 8.35 -6.28
N PRO A 224 -9.13 9.49 -5.72
CA PRO A 224 -9.55 9.90 -4.38
C PRO A 224 -11.07 9.83 -4.20
N GLY A 225 -11.52 8.98 -3.27
CA GLY A 225 -12.95 8.80 -2.96
C GLY A 225 -13.72 7.86 -3.90
N ARG A 226 -13.06 7.24 -4.89
CA ARG A 226 -13.64 6.21 -5.76
C ARG A 226 -12.95 4.87 -5.50
N VAL A 227 -13.66 3.98 -4.81
CA VAL A 227 -13.12 2.71 -4.29
C VAL A 227 -13.88 1.55 -4.91
N LEU A 228 -13.15 0.57 -5.42
CA LEU A 228 -13.69 -0.69 -5.92
C LEU A 228 -13.47 -1.78 -4.87
N ALA A 229 -14.54 -2.50 -4.51
CA ALA A 229 -14.46 -3.77 -3.81
C ALA A 229 -14.85 -4.88 -4.79
N ALA A 230 -13.92 -5.75 -5.13
CA ALA A 230 -14.11 -6.78 -6.14
C ALA A 230 -13.85 -8.17 -5.55
N SER A 231 -14.47 -9.18 -6.16
CA SER A 231 -14.34 -10.57 -5.76
C SER A 231 -14.81 -10.82 -4.32
N GLY A 232 -14.28 -11.86 -3.71
CA GLY A 232 -14.71 -12.38 -2.43
C GLY A 232 -15.96 -13.26 -2.52
N TYR A 233 -16.36 -13.82 -1.39
CA TYR A 233 -17.47 -14.76 -1.30
C TYR A 233 -18.40 -14.48 -0.10
N PRO A 234 -19.68 -14.90 -0.18
CA PRO A 234 -20.63 -14.80 0.92
C PRO A 234 -20.44 -15.91 1.96
N THR A 235 -21.01 -15.72 3.16
CA THR A 235 -20.97 -16.66 4.29
C THR A 235 -21.49 -18.04 3.88
N GLU A 236 -22.59 -18.08 3.11
CA GLU A 236 -23.24 -19.32 2.69
C GLU A 236 -22.54 -20.03 1.52
N ALA A 237 -21.49 -19.44 0.94
CA ALA A 237 -20.74 -20.02 -0.18
C ALA A 237 -19.22 -19.84 0.00
N GLN A 238 -18.69 -20.26 1.15
CA GLN A 238 -17.27 -20.12 1.48
C GLN A 238 -16.34 -20.68 0.40
N GLY A 239 -15.38 -19.86 -0.04
CA GLY A 239 -14.43 -20.20 -1.10
C GLY A 239 -14.99 -20.15 -2.52
N ALA A 240 -16.29 -19.92 -2.71
CA ALA A 240 -16.91 -19.68 -4.02
C ALA A 240 -16.79 -18.20 -4.39
N PHE A 241 -15.57 -17.78 -4.74
CA PHE A 241 -15.26 -16.40 -5.11
C PHE A 241 -16.11 -15.94 -6.31
N LYS A 242 -16.71 -14.75 -6.18
CA LYS A 242 -17.48 -14.09 -7.24
C LYS A 242 -16.56 -13.29 -8.16
N ASP A 243 -17.03 -13.05 -9.38
CA ASP A 243 -16.42 -12.15 -10.37
C ASP A 243 -17.04 -10.74 -10.38
N THR A 244 -18.03 -10.53 -9.52
CA THR A 244 -18.70 -9.24 -9.32
C THR A 244 -17.86 -8.29 -8.47
N ALA A 245 -18.18 -7.01 -8.56
CA ALA A 245 -17.58 -5.95 -7.76
C ALA A 245 -18.59 -4.84 -7.47
N GLU A 246 -18.18 -3.88 -6.65
CA GLU A 246 -19.00 -2.74 -6.26
C GLU A 246 -18.14 -1.49 -6.09
N TRP A 247 -18.66 -0.37 -6.57
CA TRP A 247 -18.00 0.93 -6.46
C TRP A 247 -18.60 1.73 -5.33
N TYR A 248 -17.76 2.17 -4.39
CA TYR A 248 -18.07 3.28 -3.50
C TYR A 248 -17.64 4.60 -4.15
N ASN A 249 -18.54 5.57 -4.16
CA ASN A 249 -18.25 6.94 -4.57
C ASN A 249 -18.57 7.91 -3.42
N ALA A 250 -17.55 8.60 -2.91
CA ALA A 250 -17.70 9.56 -1.81
C ALA A 250 -18.68 10.72 -2.13
N GLY A 251 -18.84 11.11 -3.39
CA GLY A 251 -19.80 12.14 -3.79
C GLY A 251 -21.25 11.69 -3.71
N GLY A 252 -21.51 10.39 -3.90
CA GLY A 252 -22.85 9.80 -3.79
C GLY A 252 -23.12 9.15 -2.42
N GLY A 253 -22.08 8.82 -1.66
CA GLY A 253 -22.19 8.18 -0.36
C GLY A 253 -22.90 6.83 -0.43
N ALA A 254 -22.70 6.06 -1.50
CA ALA A 254 -23.34 4.76 -1.72
C ALA A 254 -22.43 3.82 -2.53
N TRP A 255 -22.71 2.52 -2.40
CA TRP A 255 -22.13 1.47 -3.23
C TRP A 255 -23.03 1.18 -4.44
N THR A 256 -22.43 1.00 -5.61
CA THR A 256 -23.13 0.60 -6.84
C THR A 256 -22.52 -0.67 -7.41
N SER A 257 -23.36 -1.64 -7.76
CA SER A 257 -22.94 -2.92 -8.31
C SER A 257 -22.25 -2.77 -9.66
N GLU A 258 -21.28 -3.64 -9.90
CA GLU A 258 -20.56 -3.80 -11.15
C GLU A 258 -20.36 -5.31 -11.41
N CYS A 259 -20.72 -5.78 -12.60
CA CYS A 259 -20.53 -7.18 -13.00
C CYS A 259 -19.28 -7.33 -13.88
N ASP A 260 -18.76 -8.55 -13.95
CA ASP A 260 -17.65 -8.93 -14.84
C ASP A 260 -16.35 -8.13 -14.63
N VAL A 261 -16.09 -7.71 -13.39
CA VAL A 261 -14.89 -6.93 -13.03
C VAL A 261 -13.69 -7.84 -12.79
N VAL A 262 -13.88 -9.09 -12.40
CA VAL A 262 -12.76 -10.05 -12.46
C VAL A 262 -12.78 -10.68 -13.85
N PRO A 263 -11.80 -10.38 -14.71
CA PRO A 263 -11.85 -10.87 -16.07
C PRO A 263 -11.86 -12.41 -16.14
N ASP A 264 -12.70 -12.95 -17.02
CA ASP A 264 -12.93 -14.39 -17.21
C ASP A 264 -13.34 -15.16 -15.93
N GLY A 265 -13.72 -14.44 -14.87
CA GLY A 265 -14.00 -15.01 -13.56
C GLY A 265 -12.80 -15.60 -12.83
N ASP A 266 -11.56 -15.36 -13.31
CA ASP A 266 -10.35 -15.89 -12.68
C ASP A 266 -9.94 -15.09 -11.44
N THR A 267 -10.64 -15.34 -10.35
CA THR A 267 -10.45 -14.70 -9.04
C THR A 267 -9.16 -15.11 -8.34
N ALA A 268 -8.64 -16.30 -8.64
CA ALA A 268 -7.43 -16.83 -8.02
C ALA A 268 -6.14 -16.36 -8.73
N GLY A 269 -6.19 -16.18 -10.05
CA GLY A 269 -5.05 -15.77 -10.87
C GLY A 269 -4.92 -14.27 -11.11
N THR A 270 -5.95 -13.48 -10.79
CA THR A 270 -6.01 -12.04 -11.10
C THR A 270 -5.84 -11.17 -9.87
N CYS A 271 -4.88 -10.24 -9.91
CA CYS A 271 -4.76 -9.14 -8.95
C CYS A 271 -5.20 -7.82 -9.57
N LEU A 272 -5.88 -6.98 -8.79
CA LEU A 272 -6.27 -5.63 -9.20
C LEU A 272 -5.28 -4.57 -8.66
N ALA A 273 -5.01 -3.54 -9.45
CA ALA A 273 -4.18 -2.40 -9.08
C ALA A 273 -4.73 -1.08 -9.63
N SER A 274 -4.41 0.03 -8.98
CA SER A 274 -4.68 1.38 -9.51
C SER A 274 -3.49 1.86 -10.32
N VAL A 275 -3.69 2.13 -11.60
CA VAL A 275 -2.66 2.61 -12.53
C VAL A 275 -3.30 3.73 -13.35
N ARG A 276 -2.64 4.89 -13.49
CA ARG A 276 -3.18 6.07 -14.20
C ARG A 276 -4.59 6.52 -13.78
N GLY A 277 -5.01 6.22 -12.55
CA GLY A 277 -6.35 6.56 -12.07
C GLY A 277 -7.45 5.61 -12.54
N THR A 278 -7.09 4.52 -13.21
CA THR A 278 -7.99 3.44 -13.64
C THR A 278 -7.67 2.15 -12.89
N VAL A 279 -8.54 1.15 -13.01
CA VAL A 279 -8.34 -0.17 -12.41
C VAL A 279 -7.76 -1.08 -13.47
N TRP A 280 -6.66 -1.74 -13.13
CA TRP A 280 -5.99 -2.71 -13.97
C TRP A 280 -6.11 -4.08 -13.33
N ALA A 281 -6.44 -5.08 -14.14
CA ALA A 281 -6.40 -6.49 -13.79
C ALA A 281 -5.09 -7.09 -14.32
N VAL A 282 -4.40 -7.83 -13.46
CA VAL A 282 -3.08 -8.40 -13.75
C VAL A 282 -3.09 -9.88 -13.39
N GLY A 283 -2.87 -10.72 -14.39
CA GLY A 283 -2.70 -12.16 -14.31
C GLY A 283 -1.47 -12.62 -15.10
N ALA A 284 -1.40 -13.93 -15.33
CA ALA A 284 -0.32 -14.56 -16.09
C ALA A 284 -0.73 -14.80 -17.56
N GLY A 285 0.26 -15.03 -18.43
CA GLY A 285 0.03 -15.47 -19.81
C GLY A 285 -0.50 -14.39 -20.76
N ASN A 286 -0.99 -14.82 -21.91
CA ASN A 286 -1.42 -13.92 -22.99
C ASN A 286 -2.66 -13.12 -22.58
N GLY A 287 -2.66 -11.81 -22.84
CA GLY A 287 -3.73 -10.92 -22.39
C GLY A 287 -3.82 -10.80 -20.85
N GLY A 288 -2.74 -11.15 -20.16
CA GLY A 288 -2.69 -11.13 -18.69
C GLY A 288 -2.88 -9.75 -18.07
N VAL A 289 -2.72 -8.65 -18.82
CA VAL A 289 -2.95 -7.30 -18.31
C VAL A 289 -4.09 -6.63 -19.07
N ARG A 290 -5.11 -6.20 -18.32
CA ARG A 290 -6.30 -5.53 -18.84
C ARG A 290 -6.60 -4.26 -18.05
N GLU A 291 -7.08 -3.25 -18.73
CA GLU A 291 -7.52 -1.98 -18.15
C GLU A 291 -9.05 -1.88 -18.19
N TRP A 292 -9.66 -1.44 -17.09
CA TRP A 292 -11.10 -1.25 -17.00
C TRP A 292 -11.52 0.05 -17.67
N ASP A 293 -12.31 -0.05 -18.74
CA ASP A 293 -13.04 1.08 -19.32
C ASP A 293 -14.42 1.17 -18.67
N GLY A 294 -14.56 2.10 -17.72
CA GLY A 294 -15.81 2.31 -17.00
C GLY A 294 -16.95 2.86 -17.87
N ALA A 295 -16.65 3.51 -19.00
CA ALA A 295 -17.68 4.02 -19.92
C ALA A 295 -18.21 2.90 -20.81
N ALA A 296 -17.32 2.04 -21.32
CA ALA A 296 -17.69 0.86 -22.09
C ALA A 296 -18.17 -0.31 -21.21
N ARG A 297 -17.93 -0.26 -19.89
CA ARG A 297 -18.16 -1.36 -18.93
C ARG A 297 -17.50 -2.66 -19.41
N ALA A 298 -16.26 -2.54 -19.87
CA ALA A 298 -15.52 -3.64 -20.48
C ALA A 298 -14.02 -3.54 -20.17
N TRP A 299 -13.38 -4.70 -20.20
CA TRP A 299 -11.92 -4.81 -20.13
C TRP A 299 -11.30 -4.58 -21.50
N LYS A 300 -10.24 -3.78 -21.53
CA LYS A 300 -9.39 -3.59 -22.70
C LYS A 300 -8.04 -4.27 -22.47
N ASP A 301 -7.63 -5.14 -23.39
CA ASP A 301 -6.30 -5.75 -23.35
C ASP A 301 -5.22 -4.68 -23.50
N VAL A 302 -4.22 -4.74 -22.61
CA VAL A 302 -3.10 -3.80 -22.55
C VAL A 302 -1.78 -4.49 -22.88
N ALA A 303 -1.55 -5.67 -22.29
CA ALA A 303 -0.32 -6.43 -22.46
C ALA A 303 -0.50 -7.89 -22.04
N ASP A 304 0.46 -8.73 -22.39
CA ASP A 304 0.61 -10.05 -21.78
C ASP A 304 1.10 -9.92 -20.34
N GLY A 305 0.85 -10.94 -19.52
CA GLY A 305 1.39 -11.04 -18.17
C GLY A 305 2.92 -11.15 -18.16
N PRO A 306 3.56 -10.94 -16.99
CA PRO A 306 5.02 -10.95 -16.89
C PRO A 306 5.64 -12.26 -17.41
N PRO A 307 6.74 -12.19 -18.20
CA PRO A 307 7.40 -13.38 -18.72
C PRO A 307 7.84 -14.34 -17.61
N GLY A 308 7.40 -15.60 -17.72
CA GLY A 308 7.73 -16.68 -16.78
C GLY A 308 6.94 -16.67 -15.47
N MET A 309 6.04 -15.71 -15.25
CA MET A 309 5.15 -15.72 -14.10
C MET A 309 4.07 -16.81 -14.27
N LYS A 310 3.89 -17.65 -13.25
CA LYS A 310 2.87 -18.69 -13.22
C LYS A 310 1.57 -18.21 -12.57
N ALA A 311 1.67 -17.46 -11.48
CA ALA A 311 0.51 -16.90 -10.78
C ALA A 311 0.85 -15.51 -10.21
N CYS A 312 -0.10 -14.58 -10.34
CA CYS A 312 -0.01 -13.26 -9.72
C CYS A 312 -0.45 -13.35 -8.25
N LEU A 313 0.34 -12.81 -7.32
CA LEU A 313 -0.01 -12.80 -5.89
C LEU A 313 -0.42 -11.41 -5.42
N LYS A 314 0.31 -10.39 -5.89
CA LYS A 314 -0.03 -8.98 -5.68
C LYS A 314 0.40 -8.11 -6.86
N ALA A 315 -0.42 -7.11 -7.14
CA ALA A 315 -0.12 -6.01 -8.05
C ALA A 315 -0.32 -4.68 -7.32
N VAL A 316 0.54 -3.70 -7.59
CA VAL A 316 0.43 -2.35 -7.02
C VAL A 316 0.93 -1.32 -8.03
N GLY A 317 0.21 -0.20 -8.17
CA GLY A 317 0.65 0.92 -9.00
C GLY A 317 1.90 1.58 -8.41
N VAL A 318 2.88 1.90 -9.26
CA VAL A 318 4.14 2.57 -8.91
C VAL A 318 4.46 3.68 -9.91
N GLY A 319 5.55 4.43 -9.71
CA GLY A 319 5.98 5.46 -10.67
C GLY A 319 4.97 6.59 -10.82
N ASN A 320 4.35 7.03 -9.71
CA ASN A 320 3.24 7.99 -9.70
C ASN A 320 2.04 7.55 -10.59
N GLY A 321 1.78 6.24 -10.64
CA GLY A 321 0.71 5.67 -11.46
C GLY A 321 1.10 5.44 -12.93
N GLY A 322 2.37 5.63 -13.29
CA GLY A 322 2.91 5.36 -14.63
C GLY A 322 3.26 3.89 -14.89
N ALA A 323 3.30 3.05 -13.85
CA ALA A 323 3.72 1.66 -13.94
C ALA A 323 2.98 0.78 -12.92
N VAL A 324 3.10 -0.54 -13.08
CA VAL A 324 2.61 -1.54 -12.11
C VAL A 324 3.74 -2.46 -11.70
N LEU A 325 3.92 -2.64 -10.39
CA LEU A 325 4.75 -3.69 -9.82
C LEU A 325 3.89 -4.91 -9.55
N VAL A 326 4.38 -6.08 -9.93
CA VAL A 326 3.77 -7.38 -9.71
C VAL A 326 4.71 -8.26 -8.91
N PHE A 327 4.16 -8.98 -7.94
CA PHE A 327 4.83 -10.06 -7.22
C PHE A 327 4.08 -11.35 -7.48
N GLY A 328 4.79 -12.42 -7.84
CA GLY A 328 4.18 -13.66 -8.30
C GLY A 328 5.09 -14.86 -8.19
N THR A 329 4.56 -16.04 -8.48
CA THR A 329 5.32 -17.28 -8.52
C THR A 329 5.97 -17.48 -9.90
N VAL A 330 7.14 -18.12 -9.94
CA VAL A 330 7.80 -18.53 -11.18
C VAL A 330 7.82 -20.05 -11.27
N ALA A 331 7.64 -20.58 -12.49
CA ALA A 331 7.93 -21.98 -12.76
C ALA A 331 9.45 -22.14 -12.86
N ASP A 332 10.08 -22.70 -11.83
CA ASP A 332 11.46 -23.14 -11.92
C ASP A 332 11.50 -24.66 -11.81
N ALA A 333 11.96 -25.34 -12.86
CA ALA A 333 12.02 -26.80 -12.89
C ALA A 333 13.12 -27.35 -11.97
N ALA A 334 14.09 -26.52 -11.58
CA ALA A 334 15.29 -26.96 -10.87
C ALA A 334 15.24 -26.78 -9.34
N ALA A 335 14.29 -26.01 -8.81
CA ALA A 335 14.22 -25.71 -7.38
C ALA A 335 13.15 -26.54 -6.68
N GLU A 336 13.52 -27.19 -5.57
CA GLU A 336 12.52 -27.72 -4.63
C GLU A 336 11.77 -26.55 -3.98
N GLY A 337 10.48 -26.40 -4.28
CA GLY A 337 9.60 -25.43 -3.64
C GLY A 337 9.07 -24.33 -4.56
N VAL A 338 8.28 -23.42 -3.97
CA VAL A 338 7.67 -22.29 -4.70
C VAL A 338 8.64 -21.11 -4.68
N ASN A 339 9.11 -20.72 -5.87
CA ASN A 339 9.93 -19.53 -6.04
C ASN A 339 9.07 -18.31 -6.35
N TYR A 340 9.44 -17.18 -5.75
CA TYR A 340 8.76 -15.90 -5.94
C TYR A 340 9.66 -14.90 -6.65
N SER A 341 9.05 -14.04 -7.47
CA SER A 341 9.76 -12.98 -8.16
C SER A 341 8.89 -11.74 -8.32
N ALA A 342 9.53 -10.67 -8.78
CA ALA A 342 8.89 -9.39 -8.99
C ALA A 342 9.18 -8.86 -10.39
N TRP A 343 8.22 -8.15 -10.97
CA TRP A 343 8.35 -7.49 -12.27
C TRP A 343 7.68 -6.13 -12.21
N VAL A 344 8.21 -5.18 -12.98
CA VAL A 344 7.59 -3.89 -13.21
C VAL A 344 7.25 -3.75 -14.69
N MET A 345 6.05 -3.24 -14.99
CA MET A 345 5.66 -2.86 -16.35
C MET A 345 5.39 -1.37 -16.42
N GLU A 346 6.01 -0.73 -17.40
CA GLU A 346 5.68 0.65 -17.76
C GLU A 346 4.37 0.67 -18.54
N ALA A 347 3.39 1.44 -18.05
CA ALA A 347 2.05 1.45 -18.63
C ALA A 347 2.01 2.07 -20.04
N SER A 348 3.05 2.78 -20.48
CA SER A 348 3.11 3.43 -21.80
C SER A 348 3.58 2.49 -22.89
N SER A 349 4.44 1.52 -22.55
CA SER A 349 5.04 0.59 -23.51
C SER A 349 4.54 -0.84 -23.38
N GLY A 350 3.95 -1.21 -22.23
CA GLY A 350 3.62 -2.61 -21.93
C GLY A 350 4.86 -3.49 -21.72
N ALA A 351 6.05 -2.90 -21.61
CA ALA A 351 7.30 -3.63 -21.49
C ALA A 351 7.55 -4.06 -20.05
N TRP A 352 7.72 -5.36 -19.83
CA TRP A 352 8.09 -5.93 -18.54
C TRP A 352 9.60 -5.89 -18.30
N LYS A 353 9.97 -5.53 -17.07
CA LYS A 353 11.33 -5.69 -16.54
C LYS A 353 11.27 -6.50 -15.26
N ARG A 354 12.09 -7.55 -15.17
CA ARG A 354 12.24 -8.32 -13.92
C ARG A 354 12.99 -7.48 -12.88
N VAL A 355 12.45 -7.43 -11.66
CA VAL A 355 13.07 -6.75 -10.52
C VAL A 355 13.89 -7.79 -9.74
N PRO A 356 15.21 -7.59 -9.57
CA PRO A 356 16.02 -8.46 -8.73
C PRO A 356 15.51 -8.44 -7.28
N VAL A 357 15.16 -9.61 -6.75
CA VAL A 357 14.72 -9.80 -5.37
C VAL A 357 15.88 -10.44 -4.59
N PRO A 358 16.48 -9.76 -3.60
CA PRO A 358 17.60 -10.33 -2.85
C PRO A 358 17.19 -11.54 -2.00
N SER A 359 18.18 -12.37 -1.65
CA SER A 359 17.96 -13.51 -0.75
C SER A 359 17.41 -13.04 0.60
N GLY A 360 16.39 -13.75 1.09
CA GLY A 360 15.68 -13.39 2.33
C GLY A 360 14.43 -12.50 2.13
N PHE A 361 14.16 -12.02 0.90
CA PHE A 361 12.94 -11.30 0.55
C PHE A 361 12.04 -12.04 -0.45
N GLY A 362 12.42 -13.23 -0.90
CA GLY A 362 11.61 -14.06 -1.81
C GLY A 362 10.53 -14.89 -1.11
N GLY A 363 9.81 -14.31 -0.14
CA GLY A 363 8.70 -14.98 0.55
C GLY A 363 7.33 -14.61 -0.04
N PHE A 364 6.27 -15.23 0.47
CA PHE A 364 4.90 -14.93 0.07
C PHE A 364 4.51 -13.51 0.48
N VAL A 365 3.90 -12.74 -0.41
CA VAL A 365 3.45 -11.36 -0.17
C VAL A 365 1.95 -11.34 0.09
N TYR A 366 1.54 -10.83 1.27
CA TYR A 366 0.14 -10.71 1.67
C TYR A 366 -0.50 -9.42 1.18
N SER A 367 0.25 -8.31 1.19
CA SER A 367 -0.25 -7.00 0.77
C SER A 367 0.90 -6.09 0.33
N ALA A 368 0.58 -5.09 -0.48
CA ALA A 368 1.55 -4.14 -1.03
C ALA A 368 1.01 -2.71 -1.04
N ALA A 369 1.89 -1.74 -0.80
CA ALA A 369 1.59 -0.31 -0.84
C ALA A 369 2.75 0.46 -1.45
N ALA A 370 2.48 1.40 -2.35
CA ALA A 370 3.51 2.22 -2.99
C ALA A 370 3.42 3.68 -2.54
N VAL A 371 4.56 4.29 -2.26
CA VAL A 371 4.69 5.71 -1.93
C VAL A 371 5.85 6.32 -2.73
N PRO A 372 5.61 7.38 -3.50
CA PRO A 372 6.70 8.17 -4.09
C PRO A 372 7.36 9.05 -3.02
N VAL A 373 8.69 8.98 -2.87
CA VAL A 373 9.45 9.67 -1.79
C VAL A 373 10.47 10.69 -2.28
#